data_AF-A0A836NZK1-F1
#
_entry.id   AF-A0A836NZK1-F1
#
_cell.length_a   1.000
_cell.length_b   1.000
_cell.length_c   1.000
_cell.angle_alpha   90.00
_cell.angle_beta   90.00
_cell.angle_gamma   90.00
#
_symmetry.space_group_name_H-M   'P 1'
#
loop_
_entity.id
_entity.type
_entity.pdbx_description
1 polymer ?
#
loop_
_entity_poly.entity_id
_entity_poly.type
_entity_poly.pdbx_seq_one_letter_code
_entity_poly.pdbx_strand_id
1 'polypeptide(L)'
;MFAERTPGHGPELAPLTQDLGELRAFLRPYVSERSGSPAEPTEHAASGADNVTTSAPRAHAVEHPDDVRRMLDQLCDYYARREPSSPVPLLLRRAQRLVGLDFAALMRDLAPRGIEELQVVSGQDHTD
;
A
#
# COMPACT_ATOMS: atom_id res chain seq x y z
N MET A 1 15.63 -33.00 18.84
CA MET A 1 15.03 -32.29 20.00
C MET A 1 13.50 -32.26 20.02
N PHE A 2 12.78 -31.67 19.06
CA PHE A 2 11.30 -31.66 19.07
C PHE A 2 10.69 -33.07 18.85
N ALA A 3 11.16 -33.81 17.84
CA ALA A 3 10.69 -35.16 17.55
C ALA A 3 11.04 -36.23 18.60
N GLU A 4 12.06 -35.99 19.44
CA GLU A 4 12.47 -36.89 20.54
C GLU A 4 11.63 -36.70 21.81
N ARG A 5 10.98 -35.54 21.98
CA ARG A 5 10.23 -35.20 23.20
C ARG A 5 8.71 -35.30 23.03
N THR A 6 8.19 -35.43 21.80
CA THR A 6 6.77 -35.63 21.51
C THR A 6 6.54 -36.63 20.37
N PRO A 7 6.84 -37.93 20.56
CA PRO A 7 6.53 -38.95 19.56
C PRO A 7 5.00 -39.13 19.47
N GLY A 8 4.39 -38.54 18.43
CA GLY A 8 2.95 -38.67 18.15
C GLY A 8 2.03 -37.67 18.85
N HIS A 9 2.56 -36.66 19.55
CA HIS A 9 1.77 -35.60 20.21
C HIS A 9 2.21 -34.22 19.70
N GLY A 10 1.99 -33.97 18.41
CA GLY A 10 1.98 -32.60 17.90
C GLY A 10 0.73 -31.86 18.39
N PRO A 11 0.74 -30.52 18.49
CA PRO A 11 -0.46 -29.77 18.81
C PRO A 11 -1.55 -30.05 17.77
N GLU A 12 -2.78 -30.28 18.23
CA GLU A 12 -3.92 -30.47 17.33
C GLU A 12 -4.32 -29.12 16.73
N LEU A 13 -4.08 -28.95 15.43
CA LEU A 13 -4.38 -27.71 14.70
C LEU A 13 -5.78 -27.71 14.07
N ALA A 14 -6.56 -28.78 14.26
CA ALA A 14 -7.91 -28.87 13.72
C ALA A 14 -8.83 -27.73 14.20
N PRO A 15 -8.84 -27.35 15.50
CA PRO A 15 -9.61 -26.21 15.98
C PRO A 15 -9.18 -24.89 15.32
N LEU A 16 -7.87 -24.65 15.23
CA LEU A 16 -7.33 -23.45 14.60
C LEU A 16 -7.72 -23.36 13.10
N THR A 17 -7.72 -24.50 12.42
CA THR A 17 -8.11 -24.56 11.01
C THR A 17 -9.60 -24.25 10.82
N GLN A 18 -10.44 -24.69 11.76
CA GLN A 18 -11.87 -24.33 11.81
C GLN A 18 -12.04 -22.82 12.03
N ASP A 19 -11.39 -22.26 13.05
CA ASP A 19 -11.46 -20.83 13.39
C ASP A 19 -11.03 -19.95 12.21
N LEU A 20 -9.94 -20.33 11.52
CA LEU A 20 -9.48 -19.63 10.32
C LEU A 20 -10.47 -19.75 9.15
N GLY A 21 -11.17 -20.88 9.06
CA GLY A 21 -12.25 -21.08 8.08
C GLY A 21 -13.43 -20.14 8.32
N GLU A 22 -13.87 -20.01 9.57
CA GLU A 22 -14.93 -19.11 9.99
C GLU A 22 -14.54 -17.64 9.77
N LEU A 23 -13.34 -17.26 10.18
CA LEU A 23 -12.79 -15.91 9.94
C LEU A 23 -12.75 -15.59 8.44
N ARG A 24 -12.29 -16.52 7.60
CA ARG A 24 -12.25 -16.35 6.14
C ARG A 24 -13.65 -16.17 5.55
N ALA A 25 -14.63 -16.95 6.02
CA ALA A 25 -16.01 -16.83 5.57
C ALA A 25 -16.61 -15.45 5.92
N PHE A 26 -16.34 -14.97 7.14
CA PHE A 26 -16.74 -13.65 7.61
C PHE A 26 -16.09 -12.50 6.81
N LEU A 27 -14.81 -12.62 6.47
CA LEU A 27 -14.08 -11.57 5.74
C LEU A 27 -14.35 -11.55 4.23
N ARG A 28 -14.84 -12.65 3.64
CA ARG A 28 -15.10 -12.78 2.19
C ARG A 28 -15.92 -11.64 1.57
N PRO A 29 -17.06 -11.19 2.14
CA PRO A 29 -17.83 -10.08 1.56
C PRO A 29 -17.03 -8.77 1.56
N TYR A 30 -16.34 -8.44 2.65
CA TYR A 30 -15.55 -7.22 2.77
C TYR A 30 -14.33 -7.20 1.84
N VAL A 31 -13.72 -8.36 1.57
CA VAL A 31 -12.62 -8.50 0.59
C VAL A 31 -13.15 -8.34 -0.84
N SER A 32 -14.35 -8.84 -1.12
CA SER A 32 -14.97 -8.73 -2.45
C SER A 32 -15.38 -7.30 -2.79
N GLU A 33 -15.92 -6.56 -1.81
CA GLU A 33 -16.24 -5.14 -1.95
C GLU A 33 -15.00 -4.26 -2.14
N ARG A 34 -13.88 -4.59 -1.48
CA ARG A 34 -12.60 -3.89 -1.67
C ARG A 34 -11.87 -4.27 -2.96
N SER A 35 -12.04 -5.50 -3.45
CA SER A 35 -11.42 -5.99 -4.70
C SER A 35 -12.27 -5.74 -5.94
N GLY A 36 -13.46 -5.14 -5.79
CA GLY A 36 -14.39 -4.85 -6.87
C GLY A 36 -13.97 -3.68 -7.76
N SER A 37 -12.86 -3.85 -8.49
CA SER A 37 -12.68 -3.22 -9.80
C SER A 37 -12.41 -4.36 -10.80
N PRO A 38 -13.33 -4.66 -11.72
CA PRO A 38 -13.09 -5.69 -12.72
C PRO A 38 -12.05 -5.15 -13.71
N ALA A 39 -10.84 -5.71 -13.66
CA ALA A 39 -9.88 -5.58 -14.75
C ALA A 39 -10.44 -6.36 -15.94
N GLU A 40 -10.86 -5.65 -16.99
CA GLU A 40 -11.20 -6.27 -18.26
C GLU A 40 -9.96 -6.91 -18.90
N PRO A 41 -10.10 -8.07 -19.58
CA PRO A 41 -9.01 -8.68 -20.32
C PRO A 41 -8.77 -7.90 -21.61
N THR A 42 -7.79 -6.99 -21.60
CA THR A 42 -7.26 -6.40 -22.84
C THR A 42 -6.40 -7.44 -23.56
N GLU A 43 -6.99 -8.16 -24.51
CA GLU A 43 -6.25 -8.73 -25.63
C GLU A 43 -5.73 -7.57 -26.49
N HIS A 44 -4.40 -7.43 -26.61
CA HIS A 44 -3.80 -6.68 -27.71
C HIS A 44 -2.60 -7.44 -28.25
N ALA A 45 -2.70 -7.71 -29.56
CA ALA A 45 -1.85 -8.56 -30.36
C ALA A 45 -0.39 -8.09 -30.42
N ALA A 46 0.51 -9.07 -30.51
CA ALA A 46 1.91 -8.87 -30.83
C ALA A 46 2.10 -8.41 -32.28
N SER A 47 2.86 -7.34 -32.50
CA SER A 47 3.63 -7.14 -33.73
C SER A 47 4.73 -6.09 -33.53
N GLY A 48 5.94 -6.40 -34.02
CA GLY A 48 6.98 -5.43 -34.33
C GLY A 48 8.16 -5.43 -33.37
N ALA A 49 9.17 -6.23 -33.70
CA ALA A 49 10.53 -6.05 -33.19
C ALA A 49 11.13 -4.77 -33.78
N ASP A 50 11.61 -3.86 -32.94
CA ASP A 50 12.88 -3.19 -33.21
C ASP A 50 13.51 -2.53 -31.96
N ASN A 51 14.79 -2.85 -31.77
CA ASN A 51 15.82 -2.16 -31.01
C ASN A 51 15.62 -1.88 -29.50
N VAL A 52 15.91 -2.89 -28.67
CA VAL A 52 16.16 -2.73 -27.24
C VAL A 52 17.52 -2.06 -27.02
N THR A 53 17.54 -0.73 -26.95
CA THR A 53 18.53 -0.05 -26.12
C THR A 53 18.04 -0.13 -24.69
N THR A 54 18.59 -1.05 -23.90
CA THR A 54 18.39 -1.09 -22.45
C THR A 54 19.04 0.16 -21.87
N SER A 55 18.32 1.28 -21.89
CA SER A 55 18.64 2.40 -21.01
C SER A 55 18.44 1.87 -19.60
N ALA A 56 19.53 1.74 -18.85
CA ALA A 56 19.45 1.59 -17.40
C ALA A 56 18.41 2.59 -16.87
N PRO A 57 17.56 2.20 -15.89
CA PRO A 57 16.57 3.12 -15.35
C PRO A 57 17.33 4.29 -14.76
N ARG A 58 17.34 5.42 -15.47
CA ARG A 58 17.81 6.67 -14.91
C ARG A 58 16.91 6.92 -13.73
N ALA A 59 17.49 6.99 -12.53
CA ALA A 59 16.77 7.49 -11.37
C ALA A 59 16.15 8.81 -11.80
N HIS A 60 14.81 8.85 -11.92
CA HIS A 60 14.11 10.05 -12.32
C HIS A 60 14.37 11.07 -11.21
N ALA A 61 15.23 12.04 -11.50
CA ALA A 61 15.44 13.16 -10.60
C ALA A 61 14.11 13.89 -10.47
N VAL A 62 13.71 14.17 -9.23
CA VAL A 62 12.49 14.91 -8.93
C VAL A 62 12.84 16.38 -8.99
N GLU A 63 12.37 17.08 -10.03
CA GLU A 63 12.66 18.51 -10.22
C GLU A 63 11.41 19.38 -10.02
N HIS A 64 10.23 18.82 -10.28
CA HIS A 64 8.96 19.53 -10.16
C HIS A 64 7.91 18.78 -9.30
N PRO A 65 6.92 19.50 -8.74
CA PRO A 65 5.83 18.88 -7.96
C PRO A 65 5.06 17.80 -8.75
N ASP A 66 4.97 17.94 -10.07
CA ASP A 66 4.31 16.94 -10.91
C ASP A 66 5.09 15.61 -10.97
N ASP A 67 6.42 15.65 -10.84
CA ASP A 67 7.25 14.44 -10.75
C ASP A 67 6.96 13.69 -9.46
N VAL A 68 6.78 14.41 -8.35
CA VAL A 68 6.36 13.84 -7.06
C VAL A 68 5.00 13.15 -7.20
N ARG A 69 4.02 13.80 -7.84
CA ARG A 69 2.69 13.20 -8.03
C ARG A 69 2.77 11.91 -8.82
N ARG A 70 3.54 11.89 -9.92
CA ARG A 70 3.76 10.71 -10.76
C ARG A 70 4.42 9.56 -9.99
N MET A 71 5.43 9.86 -9.16
CA MET A 71 6.06 8.83 -8.32
C MET A 71 5.10 8.28 -7.27
N LEU A 72 4.28 9.13 -6.64
CA LEU A 72 3.28 8.68 -5.68
C LEU A 72 2.22 7.79 -6.33
N ASP A 73 1.79 8.09 -7.56
CA ASP A 73 0.89 7.22 -8.34
C ASP A 73 1.52 5.86 -8.61
N GLN A 74 2.77 5.83 -9.08
CA GLN A 74 3.50 4.57 -9.32
C GLN A 74 3.61 3.72 -8.04
N LEU A 75 3.83 4.36 -6.90
CA LEU A 75 3.93 3.70 -5.61
C LEU A 75 2.56 3.14 -5.18
N CYS A 76 1.48 3.89 -5.37
CA CYS A 76 0.12 3.40 -5.12
C CYS A 76 -0.20 2.18 -5.99
N ASP A 77 0.15 2.22 -7.27
CA ASP A 77 -0.08 1.10 -8.18
C ASP A 77 0.74 -0.14 -7.81
N TYR A 78 1.97 0.04 -7.32
CA TYR A 78 2.77 -1.04 -6.77
C TYR A 78 2.06 -1.76 -5.62
N TYR A 79 1.59 -0.99 -4.63
CA TYR A 79 0.90 -1.55 -3.47
C TYR A 79 -0.44 -2.18 -3.84
N ALA A 80 -1.20 -1.59 -4.77
CA ALA A 80 -2.44 -2.18 -5.27
C ALA A 80 -2.21 -3.59 -5.85
N ARG A 81 -1.06 -3.81 -6.49
CA ARG A 81 -0.71 -5.11 -7.09
C ARG A 81 -0.07 -6.10 -6.11
N ARG A 82 0.78 -5.63 -5.20
CA ARG A 82 1.57 -6.52 -4.32
C ARG A 82 1.00 -6.69 -2.91
N GLU A 83 0.35 -5.67 -2.37
CA GLU A 83 -0.17 -5.66 -1.01
C GLU A 83 -1.50 -4.88 -0.94
N PRO A 84 -2.58 -5.40 -1.55
CA PRO A 84 -3.85 -4.67 -1.67
C PRO A 84 -4.52 -4.35 -0.31
N SER A 85 -4.19 -5.11 0.73
CA SER A 85 -4.66 -4.88 2.11
C SER A 85 -3.81 -3.89 2.89
N SER A 86 -2.75 -3.34 2.29
CA SER A 86 -1.86 -2.37 2.95
C SER A 86 -2.59 -1.05 3.20
N PRO A 87 -2.41 -0.40 4.36
CA PRO A 87 -2.93 0.94 4.61
C PRO A 87 -2.13 2.05 3.89
N VAL A 88 -0.95 1.72 3.36
CA VAL A 88 -0.01 2.70 2.77
C VAL A 88 -0.60 3.48 1.59
N PRO A 89 -1.30 2.87 0.62
CA PRO A 89 -1.91 3.60 -0.51
C PRO A 89 -2.88 4.71 -0.08
N LEU A 90 -3.60 4.52 1.03
CA LEU A 90 -4.52 5.54 1.55
C LEU A 90 -3.76 6.79 2.03
N LEU A 91 -2.60 6.59 2.65
CA LEU A 91 -1.73 7.67 3.11
C LEU A 91 -1.05 8.38 1.94
N LEU A 92 -0.59 7.63 0.95
CA LEU A 92 0.05 8.19 -0.25
C LEU A 92 -0.91 9.08 -1.05
N ARG A 93 -2.18 8.67 -1.21
CA ARG A 93 -3.21 9.52 -1.85
C ARG A 93 -3.48 10.81 -1.09
N ARG A 94 -3.40 10.79 0.25
CA ARG A 94 -3.49 12.01 1.05
C ARG A 94 -2.28 12.90 0.81
N ALA A 95 -1.08 12.35 0.85
CA ALA A 95 0.15 13.09 0.57
C ALA A 95 0.14 13.73 -0.82
N GLN A 96 -0.35 13.02 -1.84
CA GLN A 96 -0.47 13.52 -3.21
C GLN A 96 -1.33 14.78 -3.32
N ARG A 97 -2.43 14.87 -2.55
CA ARG A 97 -3.29 16.06 -2.50
C ARG A 97 -2.61 17.27 -1.87
N LEU A 98 -1.57 17.06 -1.07
CA LEU A 98 -0.80 18.12 -0.41
C LEU A 98 0.35 18.64 -1.27
N VAL A 99 0.76 17.89 -2.30
CA VAL A 99 1.84 18.29 -3.19
C VAL A 99 1.48 19.61 -3.88
N GLY A 100 2.37 20.60 -3.80
CA GLY A 100 2.21 21.92 -4.44
C GLY A 100 1.32 22.91 -3.67
N LEU A 101 0.78 22.55 -2.51
CA LEU A 101 0.11 23.48 -1.60
C LEU A 101 1.10 24.00 -0.56
N ASP A 102 0.98 25.27 -0.15
CA ASP A 102 1.64 25.75 1.07
C ASP A 102 0.91 25.17 2.28
N PHE A 103 1.37 23.99 2.68
CA PHE A 103 0.80 23.18 3.74
C PHE A 103 0.67 23.94 5.07
N ALA A 104 1.59 24.87 5.35
CA ALA A 104 1.58 25.66 6.57
C ALA A 104 0.54 26.80 6.55
N ALA A 105 0.21 27.33 5.37
CA ALA A 105 -0.90 28.28 5.20
C ALA A 105 -2.25 27.56 5.28
N LEU A 106 -2.35 26.38 4.65
CA LEU A 106 -3.57 25.56 4.67
C LEU A 106 -3.95 25.11 6.09
N MET A 107 -2.98 24.67 6.90
CA MET A 107 -3.24 24.23 8.28
C MET A 107 -3.59 25.38 9.24
N ARG A 108 -3.03 26.57 9.04
CA ARG A 108 -3.34 27.76 9.84
C ARG A 108 -4.79 28.24 9.66
N ASP A 109 -5.31 28.14 8.44
CA ASP A 109 -6.69 28.52 8.12
C ASP A 109 -7.71 27.43 8.48
N LEU A 110 -7.38 26.15 8.28
CA LEU A 110 -8.37 25.07 8.33
C LEU A 110 -8.52 24.43 9.72
N ALA A 111 -7.45 24.34 10.52
CA ALA A 111 -7.49 23.70 11.82
C ALA A 111 -6.30 24.14 12.70
N PRO A 112 -6.39 25.27 13.42
CA PRO A 112 -5.29 25.74 14.27
C PRO A 112 -4.89 24.75 15.38
N ARG A 113 -5.79 23.84 15.79
CA ARG A 113 -5.49 22.73 16.73
C ARG A 113 -4.99 21.45 16.07
N GLY A 114 -5.10 21.31 14.75
CA GLY A 114 -4.66 20.12 14.00
C GLY A 114 -3.14 20.00 13.86
N ILE A 115 -2.38 21.03 14.25
CA ILE A 115 -0.92 21.00 14.25
C ILE A 115 -0.39 19.97 15.27
N GLU A 116 -1.05 19.81 16.42
CA GLU A 116 -0.67 18.82 17.43
C GLU A 116 -0.93 17.39 16.93
N GLU A 117 -2.06 17.14 16.27
CA GLU A 117 -2.38 15.84 15.66
C GLU A 117 -1.47 15.50 14.46
N LEU A 118 -1.00 16.51 13.74
CA LEU A 118 -0.07 16.33 12.64
C LEU A 118 1.28 15.77 13.10
N GLN A 119 1.76 16.16 14.28
CA GLN A 119 3.02 15.65 14.83
C GLN A 119 2.93 14.15 15.14
N VAL A 120 1.77 13.70 15.63
CA VAL A 120 1.47 12.28 15.91
C VAL A 120 1.42 11.46 14.61
N VAL A 121 0.83 12.00 13.53
CA VAL A 121 0.68 11.28 12.25
C VAL A 121 1.96 11.32 11.39
N SER A 122 2.78 12.37 11.53
CA SER A 122 4.05 12.53 10.79
C SER A 122 5.23 11.75 11.41
N GLY A 123 4.99 11.02 12.51
CA GLY A 123 5.97 10.14 13.13
C GLY A 123 7.11 10.90 13.83
N GLN A 124 6.85 12.12 14.30
CA GLN A 124 7.78 12.88 15.14
C GLN A 124 7.57 12.50 16.61
N ASP A 125 7.80 11.24 16.98
CA ASP A 125 7.83 10.85 18.39
C ASP A 125 9.27 10.93 18.93
N HIS A 126 9.46 11.92 19.81
CA HIS A 126 10.40 11.99 20.91
C HIS A 126 11.91 11.94 20.60
N THR A 127 12.54 13.11 20.54
CA THR A 127 13.93 13.27 20.99
C THR A 127 13.89 14.11 22.27
N ASP A 128 14.15 13.43 23.39
CA ASP A 128 14.38 13.89 24.78
C ASP A 128 13.60 15.12 25.32
#